data_AF-A0A940B9L0-F1
#
_entry.id   AF-A0A940B9L0-F1
#
_cell.length_a   1.000
_cell.length_b   1.000
_cell.length_c   1.000
_cell.angle_alpha   90.00
_cell.angle_beta   90.00
_cell.angle_gamma   90.00
#
_symmetry.space_group_name_H-M   'P 1'
#
loop_
_entity.id
_entity.type
_entity.pdbx_description
1 polymer ?
#
loop_
_entity_poly.entity_id
_entity_poly.type
_entity_poly.pdbx_seq_one_letter_code
_entity_poly.pdbx_strand_id
1 'polypeptide(L)' 'MKSDAIIGRKKEIEVLNSLLKSSKSEFAAIYGRRRVGKSFLVEEVFRGKIVFKMVGTYIKDSDDMTYKSR' A
#
# COMPACT_ATOMS: atom_id res chain seq x y z
N MET A 1 21.75 3.69 1.41
CA MET A 1 21.21 2.59 0.58
C MET A 1 20.43 3.23 -0.57
N LYS A 2 20.82 2.96 -1.82
CA LYS A 2 20.18 3.51 -3.02
C LYS A 2 18.85 2.79 -3.20
N SER A 3 17.73 3.51 -3.10
CA SER A 3 16.42 3.00 -3.54
C SER A 3 16.47 2.78 -5.06
N ASP A 4 15.87 1.70 -5.53
CA ASP A 4 15.67 1.51 -6.97
C ASP A 4 14.93 2.74 -7.51
N ALA A 5 15.61 3.48 -8.39
CA ALA A 5 15.23 4.85 -8.69
C ALA A 5 13.86 4.90 -9.39
N ILE A 6 12.83 5.35 -8.67
CA ILE A 6 11.51 5.61 -9.24
C ILE A 6 11.63 6.76 -10.24
N ILE A 7 11.41 6.48 -11.53
CA ILE A 7 11.50 7.47 -12.59
C ILE A 7 10.16 8.23 -12.73
N GLY A 8 10.22 9.56 -12.92
CA GLY A 8 9.07 10.40 -13.30
C GLY A 8 8.07 10.77 -12.18
N ARG A 9 8.10 10.11 -11.02
CA ARG A 9 7.14 10.29 -9.91
C ARG A 9 7.52 11.37 -8.89
N LYS A 10 8.25 12.40 -9.31
CA LYS A 10 8.82 13.42 -8.38
C LYS A 10 7.73 14.10 -7.54
N LYS A 11 6.62 14.48 -8.17
CA LYS A 11 5.50 15.17 -7.50
C LYS A 11 4.82 14.27 -6.47
N GLU A 12 4.52 13.03 -6.84
CA GLU A 12 3.87 12.09 -5.92
C GLU A 12 4.78 11.73 -4.73
N ILE A 13 6.08 11.57 -4.97
CA ILE A 13 7.07 11.32 -3.92
C ILE A 13 7.13 12.50 -2.94
N GLU A 14 7.11 13.74 -3.45
CA GLU A 14 7.14 14.94 -2.61
C GLU A 14 5.91 15.02 -1.70
N VAL A 15 4.71 14.79 -2.25
CA VAL A 15 3.45 14.75 -1.48
C VAL A 15 3.47 13.64 -0.43
N LEU A 16 3.91 12.43 -0.79
CA LEU A 16 3.98 11.33 0.18
C LEU A 16 4.98 11.61 1.32
N ASN A 17 6.10 12.26 1.02
CA ASN A 17 7.07 12.67 2.03
C ASN A 17 6.56 13.81 2.92
N SER A 18 5.78 14.75 2.38
CA SER A 18 5.21 15.84 3.19
C SER A 18 4.19 15.29 4.18
N LEU A 19 3.34 14.35 3.74
CA LEU A 19 2.38 13.66 4.62
C LEU A 19 3.08 12.93 5.76
N LEU A 20 4.19 12.23 5.46
CA LEU A 20 4.96 11.51 6.49
C LEU A 20 5.65 12.46 7.50
N LYS A 21 6.03 13.66 7.07
CA LYS A 21 6.68 14.67 7.94
C LYS A 21 5.68 15.48 8.77
N SER A 22 4.39 15.41 8.45
CA SER A 22 3.34 16.09 9.22
C SER A 22 3.37 15.65 10.68
N SER A 23 3.20 16.59 11.60
CA SER A 23 3.05 16.28 13.03
C SER A 23 1.65 15.79 13.38
N LYS A 24 0.75 15.73 12.40
CA LYS A 24 -0.63 15.27 12.53
C LYS A 24 -0.82 13.90 11.90
N SER A 25 -1.86 13.20 12.32
CA SER A 25 -2.29 11.96 11.67
C SER A 25 -2.90 12.27 10.31
N GLU A 26 -2.26 11.77 9.25
CA GLU A 26 -2.71 11.95 7.87
C GLU A 26 -3.35 10.66 7.33
N PHE A 27 -4.36 10.81 6.48
CA PHE A 27 -4.98 9.70 5.74
C PHE A 27 -5.01 10.02 4.24
N ALA A 28 -4.42 9.15 3.43
CA ALA A 28 -4.30 9.34 1.99
C ALA A 28 -4.86 8.15 1.21
N ALA A 29 -5.69 8.45 0.20
CA ALA A 29 -6.18 7.48 -0.76
C ALA A 29 -5.48 7.68 -2.11
N ILE A 30 -4.85 6.63 -2.63
CA ILE A 30 -4.12 6.67 -3.90
C ILE A 30 -4.90 5.91 -4.97
N TYR A 31 -5.35 6.62 -6.00
CA TYR A 31 -6.14 6.09 -7.11
C TYR A 31 -5.40 6.16 -8.45
N GLY A 32 -5.94 5.49 -9.48
CA GLY A 32 -5.39 5.49 -10.85
C GLY A 32 -5.53 4.14 -11.56
N ARG A 33 -5.08 4.06 -12.82
CA ARG A 33 -5.19 2.86 -13.68
C ARG A 33 -4.57 1.61 -13.03
N ARG A 34 -5.10 0.43 -13.38
CA ARG A 34 -4.53 -0.87 -12.97
C ARG A 34 -3.10 -0.98 -13.52
N ARG A 35 -2.17 -1.58 -12.76
CA ARG A 35 -0.75 -1.82 -13.13
C ARG A 35 0.18 -0.60 -13.28
N VAL A 36 -0.22 0.62 -12.90
CA VAL A 36 0.68 1.80 -12.94
C VAL A 36 1.74 1.84 -11.81
N GLY A 37 1.83 0.81 -10.98
CA GLY A 37 2.82 0.74 -9.89
C GLY A 37 2.46 1.53 -8.63
N LYS A 38 1.17 1.70 -8.30
CA LYS A 38 0.74 2.44 -7.10
C LYS A 38 1.28 1.83 -5.80
N SER A 39 1.10 0.52 -5.61
CA SER A 39 1.59 -0.19 -4.42
C SER A 39 3.12 -0.10 -4.33
N PHE A 40 3.80 -0.32 -5.46
CA PHE A 40 5.26 -0.16 -5.55
C PHE A 40 5.72 1.24 -5.14
N LEU A 41 5.05 2.32 -5.60
CA LEU A 41 5.39 3.69 -5.22
C LEU A 41 5.34 3.90 -3.69
N VAL A 42 4.27 3.42 -3.04
CA VAL A 42 4.12 3.54 -1.58
C VAL A 42 5.19 2.74 -0.85
N GLU A 43 5.44 1.51 -1.30
CA GLU A 43 6.43 0.59 -0.72
C GLU A 43 7.84 1.15 -0.79
N GLU A 44 8.20 1.76 -1.92
CA GLU A 44 9.51 2.37 -2.11
C GLU A 44 9.67 3.67 -1.31
N VAL A 45 8.68 4.56 -1.34
CA VAL A 45 8.77 5.85 -0.63
C VAL A 45 8.83 5.65 0.89
N PHE A 46 8.10 4.66 1.40
CA PHE A 46 8.07 4.33 2.83
C PHE A 46 8.92 3.13 3.20
N ARG A 47 9.86 2.71 2.35
CA ARG A 47 10.73 1.56 2.59
C ARG A 47 11.44 1.69 3.95
N GLY A 48 11.28 0.67 4.80
CA GLY A 48 11.84 0.64 6.16
C GLY A 48 11.09 1.49 7.20
N LYS A 49 9.97 2.12 6.82
CA LYS A 49 9.11 2.92 7.72
C LYS A 49 7.68 2.39 7.84
N ILE A 50 7.33 1.35 7.08
CA ILE A 50 6.01 0.70 7.14
C ILE A 50 5.99 -0.24 8.34
N VAL A 51 5.08 0.01 9.29
CA VAL A 51 4.87 -0.84 10.48
C VAL A 51 3.88 -1.96 10.21
N PHE A 52 2.86 -1.71 9.38
CA PHE A 52 1.85 -2.69 9.00
C PHE A 52 1.42 -2.48 7.55
N LYS A 53 1.16 -3.58 6.84
CA LYS A 53 0.65 -3.60 5.47
C LYS A 53 -0.40 -4.70 5.35
N MET A 54 -1.56 -4.34 4.81
CA MET A 54 -2.61 -5.28 4.47
C MET A 54 -2.91 -5.20 2.98
N VAL A 55 -3.12 -6.35 2.38
CA VAL A 55 -3.72 -6.48 1.05
C VAL A 55 -5.06 -7.15 1.27
N GLY A 56 -6.11 -6.68 0.60
CA GLY A 56 -7.42 -7.31 0.69
C GLY A 56 -7.33 -8.79 0.36
N THR A 57 -7.45 -9.63 1.36
CA THR A 57 -7.64 -11.07 1.22
C THR A 57 -9.13 -11.32 1.10
N TYR A 58 -9.54 -12.09 0.10
CA TYR A 58 -10.91 -12.60 0.04
C TYR A 58 -11.11 -13.54 1.24
N ILE A 59 -11.87 -13.11 2.24
CA ILE A 59 -12.35 -13.98 3.31
C ILE A 59 -13.60 -14.64 2.74
N LYS A 60 -13.55 -15.96 2.56
CA LYS A 60 -14.75 -16.74 2.21
C LYS A 60 -15.53 -16.91 3.50
N ASP A 61 -16.68 -16.26 3.63
CA ASP A 61 -17.58 -16.31 4.82
C ASP A 61 -18.21 -17.70 5.07
N SER A 62 -17.64 -18.79 4.54
CA SER A 62 -18.25 -20.13 4.61
C SER A 62 -17.19 -21.23 4.48
N ASP A 63 -16.40 -21.38 5.54
CA ASP A 63 -16.04 -22.71 6.07
C ASP A 63 -16.96 -23.06 7.25
N ASP A 64 -18.23 -22.66 7.15
CA ASP A 64 -19.30 -23.12 8.03
C ASP A 64 -19.76 -24.52 7.57
N MET A 65 -19.17 -25.53 8.20
CA MET A 65 -19.80 -26.82 8.54
C MET A 65 -20.59 -27.59 7.47
N THR A 66 -20.01 -27.90 6.30
CA THR A 66 -20.64 -28.82 5.30
C THR A 66 -19.77 -30.00 4.83
N TYR A 67 -18.65 -30.30 5.48
CA TYR A 67 -17.80 -31.47 5.17
C TYR A 67 -18.04 -32.71 6.07
N LYS A 68 -19.21 -32.82 6.71
CA LYS A 68 -19.63 -34.02 7.45
C LYS A 68 -21.03 -34.47 7.02
N SER A 69 -21.17 -34.85 5.76
CA SER A 69 -22.29 -35.68 5.30
C SER A 69 -21.99 -36.24 3.91
N ARG A 70 -21.03 -37.16 3.84
CA ARG A 70 -20.95 -38.25 2.87
C ARG A 70 -19.89 -39.24 3.34
#